data_AF-X5H5W8-F1
#
_entry.id   AF-X5H5W8-F1
#
_cell.length_a   1.000
_cell.length_b   1.000
_cell.length_c   1.000
_cell.angle_alpha   90.00
_cell.angle_beta   90.00
_cell.angle_gamma   90.00
#
_symmetry.space_group_name_H-M   'P 1'
#
loop_
_entity.id
_entity.type
_entity.pdbx_description
1 polymer ?
#
loop_
_entity_poly.entity_id
_entity_poly.type
_entity_poly.pdbx_seq_one_letter_code
_entity_poly.pdbx_strand_id
1 'polypeptide(L)' 'MKKSEARYVAKNVPGVGWRVWSTPVEQWWGNAFPVYPAALLDELNGPKRTDRLLELNRPDDIRS' A
#
# COMPACT_ATOMS: atom_id res chain seq x y z
N MET A 1 14.26 -1.12 21.20
CA MET A 1 13.02 -1.32 20.42
C MET A 1 13.40 -1.66 18.99
N LYS A 2 13.22 -2.92 18.55
CA LYS A 2 13.41 -3.24 17.13
C LYS A 2 12.34 -2.45 16.38
N LYS A 3 12.73 -1.43 15.61
CA LYS A 3 11.82 -0.84 14.64
C LYS A 3 11.50 -1.97 13.69
N SER A 4 10.31 -2.54 13.79
CA SER A 4 9.80 -3.44 12.76
C SER A 4 9.76 -2.61 11.49
N GLU A 5 10.81 -2.75 10.67
CA GLU A 5 10.91 -2.03 9.40
C GLU A 5 9.67 -2.42 8.60
N ALA A 6 8.77 -1.45 8.41
CA ALA A 6 7.57 -1.66 7.64
C ALA A 6 8.00 -2.18 6.26
N ARG A 7 7.55 -3.39 5.91
CA ARG A 7 7.86 -4.03 4.64
C ARG A 7 7.28 -3.23 3.47
N TYR A 8 6.20 -2.50 3.73
CA TYR A 8 5.52 -1.64 2.78
C TYR A 8 5.40 -0.24 3.35
N VAL A 9 5.78 0.78 2.55
CA VAL A 9 5.81 2.18 2.97
C VAL A 9 5.13 3.05 1.92
N ALA A 10 4.13 3.85 2.30
CA ALA A 10 3.57 4.81 1.35
C ALA A 10 4.49 6.02 1.20
N LYS A 11 4.82 6.36 -0.05
CA LYS A 11 5.60 7.53 -0.43
C LYS A 11 4.73 8.43 -1.31
N ASN A 12 4.72 9.72 -0.99
CA ASN A 12 4.10 10.72 -1.85
C ASN A 12 5.01 10.97 -3.06
N VAL A 13 4.45 10.81 -4.26
CA VAL A 13 5.10 11.07 -5.54
C VAL A 13 4.43 12.30 -6.14
N PRO A 14 5.15 13.44 -6.25
CA PRO A 14 4.58 14.68 -6.78
C PRO A 14 4.08 14.46 -8.22
N GLY A 15 2.85 14.90 -8.49
CA GLY A 15 2.19 14.75 -9.80
C GLY A 15 1.50 13.40 -10.04
N VAL A 16 1.72 12.39 -9.19
CA VAL A 16 1.11 11.05 -9.33
C VAL A 16 0.20 10.71 -8.14
N GLY A 17 0.57 11.14 -6.93
CA GLY A 17 -0.15 10.81 -5.69
C GLY A 17 0.67 9.90 -4.78
N TRP A 18 0.02 9.03 -4.03
CA TRP A 18 0.68 8.13 -3.07
C TRP A 18 0.99 6.78 -3.71
N ARG A 19 2.23 6.31 -3.63
CA ARG A 19 2.62 4.95 -4.04
C ARG A 19 3.14 4.14 -2.87
N VAL A 20 2.90 2.85 -2.89
CA VAL A 20 3.45 1.94 -1.88
C VAL A 20 4.80 1.41 -2.36
N TRP A 21 5.85 1.62 -1.57
CA TRP A 21 7.18 1.08 -1.77
C TRP A 21 7.34 -0.22 -0.98
N SER A 22 7.69 -1.30 -1.67
CA SER A 22 8.05 -2.57 -1.03
C SER A 22 9.55 -2.54 -0.73
N THR A 23 9.93 -2.52 0.55
CA THR A 23 11.33 -2.62 0.95
C THR A 23 11.98 -3.99 0.66
N PRO A 24 11.31 -5.17 0.75
CA PRO A 24 11.99 -6.45 0.56
C PRO A 24 12.38 -6.75 -0.89
N VAL A 25 11.71 -6.12 -1.86
CA VAL A 25 11.98 -6.28 -3.30
C VAL A 25 12.39 -4.96 -3.95
N GLU A 26 12.52 -3.90 -3.15
CA GLU A 26 12.88 -2.54 -3.58
C GLU A 26 12.10 -2.06 -4.81
N GLN A 27 10.80 -2.33 -4.81
CA GLN A 27 9.93 -2.08 -5.97
C GLN A 27 8.61 -1.42 -5.57
N TRP A 28 8.05 -0.63 -6.48
CA TRP A 28 6.72 -0.05 -6.33
C TRP A 28 5.64 -1.14 -6.37
N TRP A 29 4.75 -1.12 -5.39
CA TRP A 29 3.64 -2.05 -5.26
C TRP A 29 2.38 -1.44 -5.87
N GLY A 30 1.87 -2.06 -6.94
CA GLY A 30 0.63 -1.65 -7.61
C GLY A 30 0.67 -0.24 -8.22
N ASN A 31 -0.50 0.36 -8.32
CA ASN A 31 -0.69 1.70 -8.87
C ASN A 31 -0.57 2.81 -7.82
N ALA A 32 -0.55 4.06 -8.29
CA ALA A 32 -0.62 5.22 -7.41
C ALA A 32 -2.06 5.44 -6.93
N PHE A 33 -2.18 5.79 -5.66
CA PHE A 33 -3.41 6.11 -4.96
C PHE A 33 -3.56 7.63 -4.86
N PRO A 34 -4.75 8.19 -5.13
CA PRO A 34 -4.98 9.62 -4.99
C PRO A 34 -4.94 10.07 -3.51
N VAL A 35 -5.21 9.15 -2.57
CA VAL A 35 -5.25 9.40 -1.12
C VAL A 35 -4.26 8.49 -0.39
N TYR A 36 -3.83 8.89 0.82
CA TYR A 36 -2.88 8.13 1.63
C TYR A 36 -3.48 6.75 2.03
N PRO A 37 -2.90 5.63 1.57
CA PRO A 37 -3.52 4.31 1.70
C PRO A 37 -3.16 3.65 3.05
N ALA A 38 -3.63 4.23 4.16
CA ALA A 38 -3.34 3.74 5.52
C ALA A 38 -3.87 2.32 5.76
N ALA A 39 -5.09 2.02 5.32
CA ALA A 39 -5.71 0.70 5.49
C ALA A 39 -4.95 -0.39 4.71
N LEU A 40 -4.48 -0.07 3.50
CA LEU A 40 -3.66 -0.98 2.70
C LEU A 40 -2.30 -1.22 3.34
N LEU A 41 -1.67 -0.17 3.89
CA LEU A 41 -0.41 -0.29 4.62
C LEU A 41 -0.55 -1.17 5.87
N ASP A 42 -1.64 -1.01 6.61
CA ASP A 42 -1.92 -1.81 7.81
C ASP A 42 -2.12 -3.29 7.44
N GLU A 43 -2.89 -3.55 6.38
CA GLU A 43 -3.09 -4.91 5.86
C GLU A 43 -1.80 -5.54 5.32
N LEU A 44 -1.00 -4.78 4.56
CA LEU A 44 0.27 -5.22 3.98
C LEU A 44 1.37 -5.48 5.02
N ASN A 45 1.43 -4.65 6.08
CA ASN A 45 2.40 -4.81 7.16
C ASN A 45 1.90 -5.74 8.27
N GLY A 46 0.59 -5.97 8.35
CA GLY A 46 -0.07 -6.83 9.33
C GLY A 46 -0.33 -8.24 8.79
N PRO A 47 -1.59 -8.71 8.74
CA PRO A 47 -1.91 -10.12 8.50
C PRO A 47 -1.80 -10.54 7.02
N LYS A 48 -1.59 -9.60 6.09
CA LYS A 48 -1.37 -9.87 4.66
C LYS A 48 -2.44 -10.77 4.06
N ARG A 49 -3.71 -10.48 4.37
CA ARG A 49 -4.82 -11.25 3.81
C ARG A 49 -4.91 -10.96 2.32
N THR A 50 -4.55 -11.94 1.48
CA THR A 50 -4.54 -11.82 0.02
C THR A 50 -5.87 -11.30 -0.55
N ASP A 51 -6.99 -11.72 0.04
CA ASP A 51 -8.35 -11.33 -0.37
C ASP A 51 -8.59 -9.82 -0.18
N ARG A 52 -8.33 -9.30 1.02
CA ARG A 52 -8.35 -7.87 1.38
C ARG A 52 -7.39 -7.04 0.52
N LEU A 53 -6.21 -7.58 0.22
CA LEU A 53 -5.23 -6.89 -0.63
C LEU A 53 -5.73 -6.76 -2.05
N LEU A 54 -6.42 -7.76 -2.58
CA LEU A 54 -7.01 -7.72 -3.92
C LEU A 54 -8.13 -6.67 -4.01
N GLU A 55 -8.95 -6.57 -2.97
CA GLU A 55 -10.02 -5.57 -2.83
C GLU A 55 -9.44 -4.14 -2.75
N LEU A 56 -8.47 -3.91 -1.86
CA LEU A 56 -7.84 -2.60 -1.67
C LEU A 56 -6.93 -2.17 -2.85
N ASN A 57 -6.50 -3.10 -3.70
CA ASN A 57 -5.69 -2.80 -4.88
C ASN A 57 -6.53 -2.36 -6.09
N ARG A 58 -7.85 -2.56 -6.08
CA ARG A 58 -8.73 -2.12 -7.16
C ARG A 58 -9.13 -0.66 -6.94
N PRO A 59 -8.65 0.29 -7.77
CA PRO A 59 -9.01 1.69 -7.63
C PRO A 59 -10.50 2.00 -7.92
N ASP A 60 -11.25 1.04 -8.48
CA ASP A 60 -12.59 1.26 -9.04
C ASP A 60 -13.75 0.61 -8.23
N ASP A 61 -13.44 -0.25 -7.25
CA ASP A 61 -14.46 -1.09 -6.58
C ASP A 61 -14.87 -0.55 -5.20
N ILE A 62 -14.87 0.79 -5.04
CA ILE A 62 -15.51 1.47 -3.89
C ILE A 62 -16.56 2.43 -4.43
N ARG A 63 -17.43 1.96 -5.32
CA ARG A 63 -18.72 2.61 -5.61
C ARG A 63 -19.79 1.52 -5.74
N SER A 64 -20.61 1.46 -4.69
CA SER A 64 -21.87 0.75 -4.59
C SER A 64 -22.83 1.05 -5.76
#